data_AF-A0A2D6L988-F1
#
_entry.id   AF-A0A2D6L988-F1
#
_cell.length_a   1.000
_cell.length_b   1.000
_cell.length_c   1.000
_cell.angle_alpha   90.00
_cell.angle_beta   90.00
_cell.angle_gamma   90.00
#
_symmetry.space_group_name_H-M   'P 1'
#
loop_
_entity.id
_entity.type
_entity.pdbx_description
1 polymer ?
#
loop_
_entity_poly.entity_id
_entity_poly.type
_entity_poly.pdbx_seq_one_letter_code
_entity_poly.pdbx_strand_id
1 'polypeptide(L)'
;MGKNIPSFILSVMILGVLFSPLQVFGETSGDISDPNFDSNLPDFPTLNQKIPDSVISDLGVRDSTVSDSGKKLENPVNFDSLRELITAILDVIVQIGVPIAAVFLIYSGYLFVSARGDVGKIEDAKSIFLWTLVGIAVLLGASVLANLIDSTIDQLKR
;
A
#
# COMPACT_ATOMS: atom_id res chain seq x y z
N MET A 1 25.81 20.36 -18.53
CA MET A 1 24.70 20.83 -17.67
C MET A 1 24.35 19.72 -16.68
N GLY A 2 24.99 19.70 -15.50
CA GLY A 2 24.59 18.81 -14.40
C GLY A 2 23.41 19.43 -13.67
N LYS A 3 22.28 18.72 -13.61
CA LYS A 3 21.10 19.14 -12.86
C LYS A 3 21.39 18.96 -11.37
N ASN A 4 21.77 20.04 -10.70
CA ASN A 4 22.05 20.07 -9.27
C ASN A 4 20.75 19.81 -8.50
N ILE A 5 20.46 18.55 -8.21
CA ILE A 5 19.39 18.20 -7.28
C ILE A 5 19.84 18.74 -5.91
N PRO A 6 19.05 19.62 -5.27
CA PRO A 6 19.45 20.18 -3.98
C PRO A 6 19.61 19.04 -2.96
N SER A 7 20.74 19.05 -2.26
CA SER A 7 21.19 18.00 -1.32
C SER A 7 20.14 17.63 -0.26
N PHE A 8 19.25 18.55 0.07
CA PHE A 8 18.12 18.32 0.97
C PHE A 8 17.12 17.27 0.45
N ILE A 9 16.89 17.17 -0.86
CA ILE A 9 15.97 16.19 -1.46
C ILE A 9 16.54 14.77 -1.36
N LEU A 10 17.86 14.61 -1.53
CA LEU A 10 18.53 13.33 -1.36
C LEU A 10 18.50 12.85 0.10
N SER A 11 18.66 13.78 1.05
CA SER A 11 18.59 13.49 2.49
C SER A 11 17.19 13.05 2.94
N VAL A 12 16.14 13.69 2.43
CA VAL A 12 14.75 13.33 2.76
C VAL A 12 14.39 11.96 2.19
N MET A 13 14.89 11.61 0.99
CA MET A 13 14.70 10.29 0.40
C MET A 13 15.42 9.17 1.16
N ILE A 14 16.64 9.41 1.65
CA ILE A 14 17.42 8.40 2.38
C ILE A 14 16.87 8.16 3.80
N LEU A 15 16.38 9.23 4.46
CA LEU A 15 15.83 9.11 5.82
C LEU A 15 14.46 8.41 5.85
N GLY A 16 13.66 8.55 4.79
CA GLY A 16 12.36 7.87 4.66
C GLY A 16 12.46 6.33 4.55
N VAL A 17 13.59 5.81 4.06
CA VAL A 17 13.82 4.35 3.93
C VAL A 17 14.29 3.72 5.25
N LEU A 18 14.88 4.51 6.15
CA LEU A 18 15.39 4.04 7.44
C LEU A 18 14.33 3.97 8.55
N PHE A 19 13.16 4.57 8.33
CA PHE A 19 12.02 4.55 9.26
C PHE A 19 10.87 3.68 8.74
N SER A 20 11.19 2.60 8.01
CA SER A 20 10.24 1.50 7.87
C SER A 20 10.11 0.81 9.24
N PRO A 21 8.88 0.57 9.75
CA PRO A 21 8.73 -0.34 10.88
C PRO A 21 9.30 -1.68 10.46
N LEU A 22 10.43 -2.01 11.09
CA LEU A 22 11.09 -3.30 11.05
C LEU A 22 10.00 -4.37 11.18
N GLN A 23 9.76 -5.14 10.12
CA GLN A 23 8.95 -6.33 10.28
C GLN A 23 9.66 -7.18 11.32
N VAL A 24 9.00 -7.29 12.46
CA VAL A 24 9.39 -8.07 13.61
C VAL A 24 9.80 -9.45 13.11
N PHE A 25 11.09 -9.73 13.24
CA PHE A 25 11.63 -11.05 13.08
C PHE A 25 11.17 -11.88 14.28
N GLY A 26 9.99 -12.48 14.15
CA GLY A 26 9.48 -13.49 15.06
C GLY A 26 9.92 -14.86 14.57
N GLU A 27 11.06 -15.33 15.07
CA GLU A 27 11.40 -16.75 15.08
C GLU A 27 10.31 -17.55 15.79
N THR A 28 9.87 -18.65 15.19
CA THR A 28 9.95 -19.95 15.87
C THR A 28 9.64 -21.05 14.86
N SER A 29 10.73 -21.71 14.47
CA SER A 29 10.73 -23.03 13.86
C SER A 29 10.01 -24.00 14.80
N GLY A 30 8.70 -24.15 14.61
CA GLY A 30 7.97 -25.33 15.03
C GLY A 30 8.06 -26.35 13.90
N ASP A 31 9.13 -27.14 13.92
CA ASP A 31 9.19 -28.41 13.20
C ASP A 31 8.04 -29.30 13.71
N ILE A 32 6.93 -29.34 12.99
CA ILE A 32 5.96 -30.44 13.11
C ILE A 32 6.52 -31.55 12.23
N SER A 33 7.54 -32.22 12.73
CA SER A 33 7.84 -33.60 12.37
C SER A 33 6.67 -34.44 12.86
N ASP A 34 5.63 -34.58 12.04
CA ASP A 34 4.62 -35.61 12.25
C ASP A 34 5.31 -36.97 12.00
N PRO A 35 5.50 -37.84 13.02
CA PRO A 35 6.17 -39.13 12.83
C PRO A 35 5.29 -40.16 12.09
N ASN A 36 4.11 -39.77 11.59
CA ASN A 36 3.12 -40.68 11.00
C ASN A 36 2.70 -40.29 9.57
N PHE A 37 3.57 -39.64 8.77
CA PHE A 37 3.32 -39.51 7.34
C PHE A 37 3.62 -40.84 6.63
N ASP A 38 2.61 -41.71 6.54
CA ASP A 38 2.67 -42.93 5.74
C ASP A 38 2.65 -42.58 4.25
N SER A 39 3.73 -42.93 3.55
CA SER A 39 3.96 -42.65 2.13
C SER A 39 3.23 -43.61 1.18
N ASN A 40 2.28 -44.41 1.64
CA ASN A 40 1.50 -45.32 0.81
C ASN A 40 0.04 -44.88 0.64
N LEU A 41 -0.19 -43.78 -0.07
CA LEU A 41 -1.54 -43.42 -0.49
C LEU A 41 -1.81 -43.96 -1.91
N PRO A 42 -2.78 -44.86 -2.11
CA PRO A 42 -3.17 -45.33 -3.45
C PRO A 42 -3.88 -44.23 -4.24
N ASP A 43 -3.63 -44.19 -5.55
CA ASP A 43 -4.27 -43.26 -6.49
C ASP A 43 -5.80 -43.43 -6.51
N PHE A 44 -6.54 -42.37 -6.18
CA PHE A 44 -8.00 -42.41 -6.19
C PHE A 44 -8.60 -41.84 -7.48
N PRO A 45 -9.42 -42.62 -8.22
CA PRO A 45 -10.14 -42.12 -9.38
C PRO A 45 -11.30 -41.20 -8.95
N THR A 46 -11.56 -40.17 -9.75
CA THR A 46 -12.55 -39.11 -9.50
C THR A 46 -13.99 -39.63 -9.55
N LEU A 47 -14.72 -39.59 -8.42
CA LEU A 47 -16.09 -40.08 -8.31
C LEU A 47 -17.15 -39.01 -8.67
N ASN A 48 -17.54 -38.94 -9.95
CA ASN A 48 -18.89 -38.51 -10.32
C ASN A 48 -19.78 -39.75 -10.48
N GLN A 49 -20.18 -40.38 -9.38
CA GLN A 49 -21.24 -41.37 -9.42
C GLN A 49 -22.09 -41.29 -8.14
N LYS A 50 -23.35 -40.90 -8.38
CA LYS A 50 -24.45 -40.82 -7.42
C LYS A 50 -24.51 -42.09 -6.56
N ILE A 51 -24.09 -41.97 -5.31
CA ILE A 51 -24.10 -43.07 -4.34
C ILE A 51 -25.54 -43.19 -3.81
N PRO A 52 -26.20 -44.36 -3.94
CA PRO A 52 -27.55 -44.56 -3.44
C PRO A 52 -27.60 -44.60 -1.90
N ASP A 53 -28.74 -44.15 -1.38
CA ASP A 53 -29.02 -43.75 0.00
C ASP A 53 -28.85 -44.86 1.07
N SER A 54 -28.53 -46.10 0.67
CA SER A 54 -28.26 -47.22 1.57
C SER A 54 -26.82 -47.32 2.07
N VAL A 55 -25.86 -46.59 1.48
CA VAL A 55 -24.45 -46.63 1.89
C VAL A 55 -24.15 -45.67 3.06
N ILE A 56 -25.02 -44.69 3.33
CA ILE A 56 -24.77 -43.60 4.30
C ILE A 56 -25.02 -44.01 5.76
N SER A 57 -25.64 -45.17 6.02
CA SER A 57 -26.06 -45.55 7.39
C SER A 57 -25.06 -46.38 8.20
N ASP A 58 -23.96 -46.88 7.61
CA ASP A 58 -23.00 -47.74 8.33
C ASP A 58 -21.53 -47.26 8.30
N LEU A 59 -21.28 -46.08 7.75
CA LEU A 59 -19.98 -45.42 7.86
C LEU A 59 -20.27 -44.02 8.38
N GLY A 60 -19.66 -43.67 9.52
CA GLY A 60 -19.75 -42.33 10.10
C GLY A 60 -19.11 -41.28 9.21
N VAL A 61 -19.72 -41.00 8.06
CA VAL A 61 -19.34 -39.94 7.14
C VAL A 61 -19.79 -38.63 7.78
N ARG A 62 -18.91 -38.12 8.64
CA ARG A 62 -18.88 -36.70 8.95
C ARG A 62 -18.57 -36.00 7.63
N ASP A 63 -19.55 -35.25 7.14
CA ASP A 63 -19.46 -34.22 6.13
C ASP A 63 -18.05 -33.62 6.04
N SER A 64 -17.28 -34.10 5.08
CA SER A 64 -16.06 -33.42 4.65
C SER A 64 -16.51 -32.25 3.76
N THR A 65 -17.01 -31.20 4.41
CA THR A 65 -16.74 -29.82 3.99
C THR A 65 -15.23 -29.59 4.12
N VAL A 66 -14.46 -30.31 3.29
CA VAL A 66 -13.08 -29.96 2.98
C VAL A 66 -13.23 -28.72 2.12
N SER A 67 -13.24 -27.58 2.81
CA SER A 67 -12.74 -26.33 2.26
C SER A 67 -11.32 -26.64 1.79
N ASP A 68 -11.23 -27.06 0.53
CA ASP A 68 -10.03 -26.94 -0.28
C ASP A 68 -9.67 -25.46 -0.25
N SER A 69 -8.92 -25.09 0.78
CA SER A 69 -8.12 -23.89 0.80
C SER A 69 -7.02 -24.12 -0.21
N GLY A 70 -7.40 -24.19 -1.49
CA GLY A 70 -6.54 -23.93 -2.61
C GLY A 70 -5.79 -22.68 -2.19
N LYS A 71 -4.49 -22.86 -1.95
CA LYS A 71 -3.62 -21.84 -1.39
C LYS A 71 -3.71 -20.66 -2.35
N LYS A 72 -4.61 -19.75 -2.02
CA LYS A 72 -4.75 -18.45 -2.65
C LYS A 72 -3.32 -17.92 -2.57
N LEU A 73 -2.75 -17.55 -3.71
CA LEU A 73 -1.48 -16.86 -3.75
C LEU A 73 -1.63 -15.68 -2.78
N GLU A 74 -1.06 -15.83 -1.58
CA GLU A 74 -1.04 -14.77 -0.58
C GLU A 74 -0.20 -13.69 -1.23
N ASN A 75 -0.87 -12.60 -1.54
CA ASN A 75 -0.28 -11.46 -2.19
C ASN A 75 0.90 -11.00 -1.30
N PRO A 76 2.17 -11.13 -1.75
CA PRO A 76 3.32 -10.73 -0.94
C PRO A 76 3.40 -9.21 -0.75
N VAL A 77 2.47 -8.47 -1.38
CA VAL A 77 2.09 -7.12 -0.98
C VAL A 77 0.78 -7.19 -0.21
N ASN A 78 0.82 -6.78 1.05
CA ASN A 78 -0.24 -6.92 2.06
C ASN A 78 -1.39 -5.92 1.82
N PHE A 79 -1.88 -5.84 0.59
CA PHE A 79 -2.99 -5.01 0.16
C PHE A 79 -4.02 -5.92 -0.50
N ASP A 80 -5.22 -5.95 0.06
CA ASP A 80 -6.32 -6.81 -0.38
C ASP A 80 -6.92 -6.36 -1.72
N SER A 81 -6.55 -5.15 -2.18
CA SER A 81 -6.99 -4.57 -3.45
C SER A 81 -6.04 -3.48 -3.94
N LEU A 82 -6.00 -3.22 -5.26
CA LEU A 82 -5.28 -2.07 -5.84
C LEU A 82 -5.68 -0.74 -5.19
N ARG A 83 -6.94 -0.65 -4.75
CA ARG A 83 -7.48 0.46 -3.95
C ARG A 83 -6.68 0.70 -2.69
N GLU A 84 -6.47 -0.33 -1.89
CA GLU A 84 -5.79 -0.22 -0.59
C GLU A 84 -4.32 0.14 -0.77
N LEU A 85 -3.67 -0.39 -1.81
CA LEU A 85 -2.32 0.01 -2.20
C LEU A 85 -2.24 1.51 -2.55
N ILE A 86 -3.17 2.01 -3.38
CA ILE A 86 -3.19 3.42 -3.78
C ILE A 86 -3.47 4.32 -2.56
N THR A 87 -4.46 3.97 -1.73
CA THR A 87 -4.80 4.74 -0.53
C THR A 87 -3.67 4.75 0.49
N ALA A 88 -3.00 3.61 0.71
CA ALA A 88 -1.86 3.52 1.62
C ALA A 88 -0.66 4.37 1.14
N ILE A 89 -0.36 4.34 -0.16
CA ILE A 89 0.69 5.22 -0.73
C ILE A 89 0.30 6.69 -0.59
N LEU A 90 -0.97 7.03 -0.83
CA LEU A 90 -1.48 8.39 -0.66
C LEU A 90 -1.34 8.87 0.78
N ASP A 91 -1.69 8.02 1.75
CA ASP A 91 -1.64 8.37 3.17
C ASP A 91 -0.19 8.62 3.62
N VAL A 92 0.75 7.78 3.20
CA VAL A 92 2.19 8.00 3.45
C VAL A 92 2.67 9.31 2.83
N ILE A 93 2.27 9.62 1.59
CA ILE A 93 2.65 10.86 0.91
C ILE A 93 2.04 12.08 1.61
N VAL A 94 0.78 12.02 2.05
CA VAL A 94 0.12 13.15 2.74
C VAL A 94 0.73 13.35 4.13
N GLN A 95 0.99 12.27 4.87
CA GLN A 95 1.55 12.33 6.22
C GLN A 95 2.91 13.01 6.26
N ILE A 96 3.78 12.77 5.27
CA ILE A 96 5.06 13.47 5.14
C ILE A 96 4.97 14.77 4.33
N GLY A 97 4.05 14.84 3.38
CA GLY A 97 3.90 15.95 2.44
C GLY A 97 3.34 17.20 3.10
N VAL A 98 2.42 17.08 4.06
CA VAL A 98 1.84 18.21 4.79
C VAL A 98 2.91 19.01 5.57
N PRO A 99 3.75 18.40 6.44
CA PRO A 99 4.78 19.16 7.15
C PRO A 99 5.84 19.74 6.20
N ILE A 100 6.18 19.02 5.13
CA ILE A 100 7.10 19.54 4.09
C ILE A 100 6.50 20.77 3.42
N ALA A 101 5.25 20.69 2.95
CA ALA A 101 4.57 21.80 2.30
C ALA A 101 4.49 23.04 3.19
N ALA A 102 4.23 22.87 4.49
CA ALA A 102 4.22 23.97 5.46
C ALA A 102 5.60 24.68 5.55
N VAL A 103 6.70 23.92 5.62
CA VAL A 103 8.06 24.48 5.64
C VAL A 103 8.38 25.24 4.35
N PHE A 104 8.03 24.68 3.19
CA PHE A 104 8.22 25.35 1.89
C PHE A 104 7.40 26.64 1.79
N LEU A 105 6.17 26.64 2.31
CA LEU A 105 5.30 27.81 2.31
C LEU A 105 5.90 28.93 3.18
N ILE A 106 6.39 28.59 4.38
CA ILE A 106 7.09 29.55 5.26
C ILE A 106 8.35 30.09 4.57
N TYR A 107 9.16 29.23 3.93
CA TYR A 107 10.37 29.64 3.24
C TYR A 107 10.09 30.60 2.08
N SER A 108 9.06 30.31 1.27
CA SER A 108 8.65 31.20 0.17
C SER A 108 8.18 32.56 0.68
N GLY A 109 7.43 32.58 1.79
CA GLY A 109 6.97 33.81 2.44
C GLY A 109 8.13 34.62 3.01
N TYR A 110 9.08 33.97 3.67
CA TYR A 110 10.31 34.61 4.16
C TYR A 110 11.10 35.27 3.02
N LEU A 111 11.25 34.57 1.89
CA LEU A 111 11.98 35.10 0.75
C LEU A 111 11.30 36.35 0.18
N PHE A 112 9.97 36.35 0.11
CA PHE A 112 9.16 37.51 -0.31
C PHE A 112 9.36 38.72 0.60
N VAL A 113 9.44 38.48 1.93
CA VAL A 113 9.69 39.54 2.92
C VAL A 113 11.14 40.03 2.89
N SER A 114 12.10 39.16 2.54
CA SER A 114 13.53 39.50 2.49
C SER A 114 13.92 40.28 1.22
N ALA A 115 13.19 40.08 0.11
CA ALA A 115 13.52 40.62 -1.20
C ALA A 115 13.23 42.12 -1.38
N ARG A 116 13.02 42.87 -0.28
CA ARG A 116 12.61 44.29 -0.27
C ARG A 116 13.44 45.15 -1.24
N GLY A 117 12.89 45.40 -2.43
CA GLY A 117 13.47 46.30 -3.44
C GLY A 117 14.39 45.65 -4.48
N ASP A 118 14.66 44.35 -4.43
CA ASP A 118 15.45 43.64 -5.45
C ASP A 118 14.52 42.84 -6.36
N VAL A 119 14.37 43.30 -7.61
CA VAL A 119 13.45 42.72 -8.59
C VAL A 119 13.80 41.26 -8.90
N GLY A 120 15.09 40.91 -8.90
CA GLY A 120 15.54 39.54 -9.15
C GLY A 120 15.11 38.59 -8.05
N LYS A 121 15.30 38.99 -6.79
CA LYS A 121 14.88 38.17 -5.63
C LYS A 121 13.36 38.02 -5.52
N ILE A 122 12.59 39.02 -5.97
CA ILE A 122 11.13 38.92 -6.04
C ILE A 122 10.70 37.90 -7.11
N GLU A 123 11.36 37.89 -8.26
CA GLU A 123 11.10 36.93 -9.34
C GLU A 123 11.36 35.48 -8.88
N ASP A 124 12.48 35.27 -8.18
CA ASP A 124 12.84 33.97 -7.60
C ASP A 124 11.83 33.54 -6.52
N ALA A 125 11.43 34.48 -5.64
CA ALA A 125 10.44 34.21 -4.59
C ALA A 125 9.08 33.81 -5.18
N LYS A 126 8.63 34.47 -6.25
CA LYS A 126 7.40 34.10 -6.96
C LYS A 126 7.50 32.72 -7.58
N SER A 127 8.63 32.40 -8.21
CA SER A 127 8.85 31.09 -8.80
C SER A 127 8.72 29.99 -7.74
N ILE A 128 9.40 30.14 -6.60
CA ILE A 128 9.36 29.18 -5.49
C ILE A 128 7.94 29.09 -4.89
N PHE A 129 7.25 30.21 -4.76
CA PHE A 129 5.86 30.24 -4.28
C PHE A 129 4.92 29.47 -5.23
N LEU A 130 5.03 29.68 -6.54
CA LEU A 130 4.23 28.96 -7.54
C LEU A 130 4.49 27.46 -7.50
N TRP A 131 5.76 27.04 -7.41
CA TRP A 131 6.12 25.63 -7.24
C TRP A 131 5.55 25.02 -5.95
N THR A 132 5.58 25.78 -4.85
CA THR A 132 4.99 25.36 -3.58
C THR A 132 3.47 25.20 -3.71
N LEU A 133 2.80 26.14 -4.39
CA LEU A 133 1.37 26.10 -4.61
C LEU A 133 0.96 24.91 -5.49
N VAL A 134 1.75 24.59 -6.53
CA VAL A 134 1.53 23.39 -7.35
C VAL A 134 1.68 22.12 -6.52
N GLY A 135 2.69 22.04 -5.64
CA GLY A 135 2.85 20.91 -4.72
C GLY A 135 1.62 20.72 -3.83
N ILE A 136 1.13 21.78 -3.19
CA ILE A 136 -0.06 21.74 -2.34
C ILE A 136 -1.31 21.36 -3.16
N ALA A 137 -1.46 21.93 -4.36
CA ALA A 137 -2.58 21.63 -5.24
C ALA A 137 -2.58 20.16 -5.68
N VAL A 138 -1.42 19.54 -5.89
CA VAL A 138 -1.31 18.10 -6.19
C VAL A 138 -1.70 17.24 -5.00
N LEU A 139 -1.25 17.58 -3.78
CA LEU A 139 -1.65 16.86 -2.56
C LEU A 139 -3.18 16.89 -2.38
N LEU A 140 -3.77 18.07 -2.46
CA LEU A 140 -5.22 18.24 -2.33
C LEU A 140 -5.98 17.59 -3.48
N GLY A 141 -5.49 17.77 -4.72
CA GLY A 141 -6.09 17.23 -5.93
C GLY A 141 -6.11 15.71 -5.94
N ALA A 142 -5.05 15.05 -5.48
CA ALA A 142 -4.97 13.61 -5.35
C ALA A 142 -6.04 13.06 -4.39
N SER A 143 -6.20 13.69 -3.21
CA SER A 143 -7.23 13.28 -2.23
C SER A 143 -8.65 13.46 -2.79
N VAL A 144 -8.92 14.58 -3.48
CA VAL A 144 -10.24 14.80 -4.10
C VAL A 144 -10.53 13.77 -5.19
N LEU A 145 -9.56 13.51 -6.08
CA LEU A 145 -9.74 12.52 -7.15
C LEU A 145 -9.93 11.10 -6.61
N ALA A 146 -9.19 10.70 -5.59
CA ALA A 146 -9.35 9.39 -4.96
C ALA A 146 -10.78 9.20 -4.44
N ASN A 147 -11.30 10.16 -3.67
CA ASN A 147 -12.66 10.12 -3.13
C ASN A 147 -13.74 10.07 -4.22
N LEU A 148 -13.52 10.72 -5.38
CA LEU A 148 -14.45 10.69 -6.50
C LEU A 148 -14.52 9.32 -7.18
N ILE A 149 -13.37 8.66 -7.33
CA ILE A 149 -13.30 7.30 -7.89
C ILE A 149 -14.01 6.32 -6.95
N ASP A 150 -13.83 6.49 -5.64
CA ASP A 150 -14.45 5.67 -4.60
C ASP A 150 -15.98 5.76 -4.67
N SER A 151 -16.49 6.99 -4.68
CA SER A 151 -17.92 7.28 -4.82
C SER A 151 -18.52 6.70 -6.10
N THR A 152 -17.78 6.74 -7.22
CA THR A 152 -18.28 6.21 -8.50
C THR A 152 -18.36 4.68 -8.49
N ILE A 153 -17.38 4.01 -7.89
CA ILE A 153 -17.37 2.54 -7.80
C ILE A 153 -18.44 2.03 -6.84
N ASP A 154 -18.65 2.71 -5.71
CA ASP A 154 -19.73 2.37 -4.77
C ASP A 154 -21.12 2.52 -5.39
N GLN A 155 -21.30 3.51 -6.26
CA GLN A 155 -22.53 3.69 -7.04
C GLN A 155 -22.77 2.56 -8.06
N LEU A 156 -21.71 1.99 -8.63
CA LEU A 156 -21.81 0.88 -9.60
C LEU A 156 -22.04 -0.48 -8.94
N LYS A 157 -21.73 -0.62 -7.65
CA LYS A 157 -21.92 -1.87 -6.89
C LYS A 157 -23.35 -2.06 -6.38
N ARG A 158 -24.18 -1.02 -6.43
CA ARG A 158 -25.56 -0.99 -5.90
C ARG A 158 -26.59 -1.13 -7.00
#